data_AF-A0A814TVK0-F1
#
_entry.id   AF-A0A814TVK0-F1
#
_cell.length_a   1.000
_cell.length_b   1.000
_cell.length_c   1.000
_cell.angle_alpha   90.00
_cell.angle_beta   90.00
_cell.angle_gamma   90.00
#
_symmetry.space_group_name_H-M   'P 1'
#
loop_
_entity.id
_entity.type
_entity.pdbx_description
1 polymer ?
#
loop_
_entity_poly.entity_id
_entity_poly.type
_entity_poly.pdbx_seq_one_letter_code
_entity_poly.pdbx_strand_id
1 'polypeptide(L)'
;MHSLFLLVYLFLQIFVVFCSQPKRVVDRMYISFDRARYCVRRLNGTHEIGCQSSIRGNSGRMYMIDNDQEFHIYLTDKKLIDSFNSFIIVLNVNLFNTYYIDYLMKHLDKKLNGLLLYLKSNLSRPLDFSHDDQCPNNRNSFYLNQTEKINWNSKGTSLFFRSFPFPIMLIDEEDDYKRLIEFYRQFNNSQSSPACGLELKSFQNAAHTTKTCMTRNDISHSLIDLQEIFCDPIGGLNIYSKLPQSIKIKPDQRSLKSVILILVTTDSFQMFLKPKGSTGGVQQPATALITFLTLAHLIGQEQDEFKKQNKEIIFVTLDGDALDYSASFKFMFDMINGYFPIGNKNEQPIKIEHIHSIIEFQSLSMTNELWIFKRSSS
;
A
#
# COMPACT_ATOMS: atom_id res chain seq x y z
N MET A 1 49.12 54.77 -0.65
CA MET A 1 49.17 53.57 -1.53
C MET A 1 48.93 52.26 -0.78
N HIS A 2 49.58 51.98 0.35
CA HIS A 2 49.41 50.70 1.07
C HIS A 2 47.97 50.41 1.55
N SER A 3 47.24 51.42 2.03
CA SER A 3 45.85 51.23 2.49
C SER A 3 44.88 50.82 1.38
N LEU A 4 45.14 51.25 0.12
CA LEU A 4 44.30 50.91 -1.03
C LEU A 4 44.57 49.46 -1.48
N PHE A 5 45.82 49.03 -1.45
CA PHE A 5 46.21 47.65 -1.74
C PHE A 5 45.62 46.65 -0.73
N LEU A 6 45.59 47.03 0.54
CA LEU A 6 45.00 46.20 1.61
C LEU A 6 43.49 46.03 1.43
N LEU A 7 42.80 47.11 1.05
CA LEU A 7 41.36 47.09 0.75
C LEU A 7 41.04 46.23 -0.49
N VAL A 8 41.83 46.36 -1.55
CA VAL A 8 41.68 45.53 -2.77
C VAL A 8 41.94 44.05 -2.47
N TYR A 9 42.96 43.74 -1.68
CA TYR A 9 43.26 42.37 -1.25
C TYR A 9 42.12 41.77 -0.40
N LEU A 10 41.58 42.55 0.54
CA LEU A 10 40.45 42.12 1.37
C LEU A 10 39.19 41.87 0.52
N PHE A 11 38.90 42.75 -0.44
CA PHE A 11 37.79 42.56 -1.38
C PHE A 11 37.98 41.32 -2.26
N LEU A 12 39.20 41.05 -2.74
CA LEU A 12 39.51 39.84 -3.49
C LEU A 12 39.32 38.56 -2.65
N GLN A 13 39.74 38.57 -1.39
CA GLN A 13 39.52 37.42 -0.50
C GLN A 13 38.04 37.19 -0.21
N ILE A 14 37.29 38.26 0.05
CA ILE A 14 35.84 38.20 0.24
C ILE A 14 35.17 37.65 -1.04
N PHE A 15 35.56 38.13 -2.22
CA PHE A 15 35.00 37.67 -3.49
C PHE A 15 35.28 36.18 -3.76
N VAL A 16 36.49 35.70 -3.46
CA VAL A 16 36.84 34.27 -3.59
C VAL A 16 36.02 33.40 -2.63
N VAL A 17 35.80 33.85 -1.40
CA VAL A 17 34.96 33.13 -0.42
C VAL A 17 33.50 33.09 -0.86
N PHE A 18 32.94 34.21 -1.34
CA PHE A 18 31.55 34.29 -1.82
C PHE A 18 31.31 33.54 -3.14
N CYS A 19 32.30 33.44 -4.02
CA CYS A 19 32.21 32.64 -5.25
C CYS A 19 32.46 31.14 -5.03
N SER A 20 33.05 30.75 -3.89
CA SER A 20 33.21 29.33 -3.57
C SER A 20 31.86 28.78 -3.07
N GLN A 21 31.24 27.91 -3.86
CA GLN A 21 30.11 27.09 -3.42
C GLN A 21 30.67 25.77 -2.91
N PRO A 22 30.93 25.60 -1.59
CA PRO A 22 31.46 24.36 -1.06
C PRO A 22 30.42 23.24 -1.24
N LYS A 23 30.60 22.40 -2.27
CA LYS A 23 29.82 21.17 -2.44
C LYS A 23 30.48 20.07 -1.62
N ARG A 24 29.68 19.33 -0.84
CA ARG A 24 30.21 18.20 -0.06
C ARG A 24 30.71 17.13 -1.03
N VAL A 25 31.75 16.39 -0.64
CA VAL A 25 32.28 15.28 -1.47
C VAL A 25 31.19 14.25 -1.78
N VAL A 26 30.29 14.01 -0.82
CA VAL A 26 29.11 13.14 -0.97
C VAL A 26 28.23 13.58 -2.16
N ASP A 27 27.99 14.88 -2.32
CA ASP A 27 27.14 15.42 -3.39
C ASP A 27 27.79 15.30 -4.78
N ARG A 28 29.09 15.00 -4.84
CA ARG A 28 29.81 14.69 -6.10
C ARG A 28 29.84 13.21 -6.41
N MET A 29 29.58 12.34 -5.43
CA MET A 29 29.65 10.88 -5.57
C MET A 29 28.27 10.23 -5.72
N TYR A 30 27.23 10.82 -5.16
CA TYR A 30 25.89 10.24 -5.10
C TYR A 30 24.83 11.15 -5.69
N ILE A 31 23.86 10.52 -6.36
CA ILE A 31 22.57 11.12 -6.68
C ILE A 31 21.52 10.45 -5.80
N SER A 32 20.67 11.25 -5.14
CA SER A 32 19.57 10.76 -4.32
C SER A 32 18.23 10.88 -5.07
N PHE A 33 17.33 9.93 -4.78
CA PHE A 33 15.95 9.91 -5.25
C PHE A 33 15.03 9.87 -4.04
N ASP A 34 14.56 11.04 -3.59
CA ASP A 34 13.84 11.18 -2.32
C ASP A 34 12.32 10.98 -2.47
N ARG A 35 11.83 10.80 -3.71
CA ARG A 35 10.41 10.63 -4.05
C ARG A 35 10.04 9.20 -4.45
N ALA A 36 10.96 8.26 -4.28
CA ALA A 36 10.66 6.85 -4.52
C ALA A 36 9.53 6.35 -3.61
N ARG A 37 8.78 5.37 -4.09
CA ARG A 37 7.83 4.59 -3.30
C ARG A 37 8.45 3.27 -2.89
N TYR A 38 8.05 2.77 -1.74
CA TYR A 38 8.70 1.65 -1.08
C TYR A 38 7.74 0.47 -0.95
N CYS A 39 8.21 -0.72 -1.32
CA CYS A 39 7.60 -1.95 -0.83
C CYS A 39 8.02 -2.15 0.62
N VAL A 40 7.04 -2.29 1.51
CA VAL A 40 7.27 -2.41 2.95
C VAL A 40 6.94 -3.83 3.43
N ARG A 41 7.51 -4.20 4.57
CA ARG A 41 7.21 -5.46 5.21
C ARG A 41 5.87 -5.41 5.91
N ARG A 42 5.08 -6.47 5.75
CA ARG A 42 3.89 -6.73 6.57
C ARG A 42 3.97 -8.15 7.11
N LEU A 43 3.28 -8.39 8.22
CA LEU A 43 3.28 -9.67 8.91
C LEU A 43 1.85 -10.23 8.96
N ASN A 44 1.72 -11.54 8.83
CA ASN A 44 0.50 -12.25 9.18
C ASN A 44 0.78 -13.24 10.32
N GLY A 45 -0.24 -14.00 10.72
CA GLY A 45 -0.13 -14.96 11.83
C GLY A 45 0.93 -16.07 11.63
N THR A 46 1.39 -16.28 10.39
CA THR A 46 2.23 -17.42 10.00
C THR A 46 3.55 -17.03 9.31
N HIS A 47 3.59 -15.96 8.53
CA HIS A 47 4.73 -15.58 7.70
C HIS A 47 4.83 -14.05 7.53
N GLU A 48 5.95 -13.62 6.95
CA GLU A 48 6.20 -12.26 6.48
C GLU A 48 5.82 -12.12 4.99
N ILE A 49 5.39 -10.93 4.59
CA ILE A 49 5.19 -10.55 3.20
C ILE A 49 5.81 -9.17 2.94
N GLY A 50 5.95 -8.80 1.66
CA GLY A 50 6.55 -7.56 1.23
C GLY A 50 8.08 -7.61 1.21
N CYS A 51 8.73 -6.46 1.37
CA CYS A 51 10.15 -6.29 1.07
C CYS A 51 10.92 -5.67 2.23
N GLN A 52 12.24 -5.87 2.25
CA GLN A 52 13.14 -5.14 3.13
C GLN A 52 14.52 -4.98 2.50
N SER A 53 15.27 -3.97 2.94
CA SER A 53 16.73 -3.96 2.76
C SER A 53 17.45 -4.57 3.97
N SER A 54 18.75 -4.80 3.83
CA SER A 54 19.68 -4.95 4.96
C SER A 54 19.77 -3.65 5.77
N ILE A 55 20.23 -3.71 7.02
CA ILE A 55 20.38 -2.55 7.94
C ILE A 55 21.11 -1.37 7.28
N ARG A 56 22.18 -1.64 6.52
CA ARG A 56 23.00 -0.61 5.87
C ARG A 56 22.57 -0.30 4.44
N GLY A 57 21.45 -0.86 3.98
CA GLY A 57 21.04 -0.84 2.58
C GLY A 57 21.60 -2.02 1.78
N ASN A 58 21.09 -2.17 0.56
CA ASN A 58 21.57 -3.11 -0.42
C ASN A 58 22.14 -2.33 -1.60
N SER A 59 23.37 -2.65 -2.00
CA SER A 59 24.05 -2.01 -3.13
C SER A 59 24.44 -3.05 -4.17
N GLY A 60 24.44 -2.67 -5.45
CA GLY A 60 24.82 -3.57 -6.53
C GLY A 60 25.03 -2.84 -7.84
N ARG A 61 25.58 -3.55 -8.83
CA ARG A 61 25.69 -3.03 -10.20
C ARG A 61 24.28 -2.78 -10.74
N MET A 62 24.04 -1.57 -11.22
CA MET A 62 22.79 -1.22 -11.87
C MET A 62 22.73 -1.88 -13.25
N TYR A 63 21.66 -2.59 -13.54
CA TYR A 63 21.36 -3.07 -14.90
C TYR A 63 19.91 -2.75 -15.24
N MET A 64 19.70 -2.05 -16.35
CA MET A 64 18.38 -1.60 -16.76
C MET A 64 17.78 -2.53 -17.81
N ILE A 65 16.49 -2.85 -17.64
CA ILE A 65 15.71 -3.71 -18.53
C ILE A 65 14.40 -3.00 -18.85
N ASP A 66 14.24 -2.61 -20.11
CA ASP A 66 13.07 -1.85 -20.55
C ASP A 66 11.98 -2.70 -21.22
N ASN A 67 12.35 -3.83 -21.81
CA ASN A 67 11.46 -4.68 -22.61
C ASN A 67 11.90 -6.16 -22.55
N ASP A 68 11.07 -7.04 -23.10
CA ASP A 68 11.28 -8.50 -23.11
C ASP A 68 12.58 -8.92 -23.79
N GLN A 69 12.95 -8.23 -24.86
CA GLN A 69 14.18 -8.55 -25.59
C GLN A 69 15.41 -8.28 -24.71
N GLU A 70 15.47 -7.11 -24.07
CA GLU A 70 16.55 -6.77 -23.14
C GLU A 70 16.59 -7.73 -21.94
N PHE A 71 15.43 -8.18 -21.47
CA PHE A 71 15.32 -9.15 -20.40
C PHE A 71 16.02 -10.47 -20.77
N HIS A 72 15.71 -11.02 -21.94
CA HIS A 72 16.32 -12.27 -22.41
C HIS A 72 17.82 -12.11 -22.75
N ILE A 73 18.22 -10.97 -23.31
CA ILE A 73 19.64 -10.66 -23.54
C ILE A 73 20.42 -10.65 -22.23
N TYR A 74 19.92 -9.95 -21.20
CA TYR A 74 20.57 -9.89 -19.89
C TYR A 74 20.79 -11.27 -19.28
N LEU A 75 19.75 -12.12 -19.31
CA LEU A 75 19.79 -13.45 -18.70
C LEU A 75 20.70 -14.45 -19.42
N THR A 76 20.99 -14.20 -20.70
CA THR A 76 21.90 -15.03 -21.48
C THR A 76 23.36 -14.59 -21.38
N ASP A 77 23.61 -13.36 -20.92
CA ASP A 77 24.95 -12.82 -20.70
C ASP A 77 25.58 -13.33 -19.37
N LYS A 78 25.95 -14.61 -19.38
CA LYS A 78 26.64 -15.23 -18.24
C LYS A 78 27.93 -14.51 -17.86
N LYS A 79 28.66 -14.00 -18.86
CA LYS A 79 29.94 -13.30 -18.63
C LYS A 79 29.71 -12.05 -17.79
N LEU A 80 28.68 -11.26 -18.09
CA LEU A 80 28.31 -10.10 -17.29
C LEU A 80 27.87 -10.52 -15.89
N ILE A 81 26.96 -11.49 -15.78
CA ILE A 81 26.42 -11.94 -14.49
C ILE A 81 27.53 -12.48 -13.58
N ASP A 82 28.52 -13.18 -14.14
CA ASP A 82 29.65 -13.73 -13.40
C ASP A 82 30.71 -12.71 -13.04
N SER A 83 30.76 -11.58 -13.75
CA SER A 83 31.70 -10.49 -13.46
C SER A 83 31.35 -9.68 -12.21
N PHE A 84 30.12 -9.80 -11.68
CA PHE A 84 29.67 -9.02 -10.52
C PHE A 84 28.97 -9.90 -9.48
N ASN A 85 29.21 -9.57 -8.21
CA ASN A 85 28.65 -10.31 -7.08
C ASN A 85 27.22 -9.89 -6.73
N SER A 86 26.76 -8.74 -7.22
CA SER A 86 25.49 -8.14 -6.81
C SER A 86 24.95 -7.21 -7.88
N PHE A 87 23.64 -7.32 -8.14
CA PHE A 87 22.90 -6.52 -9.10
C PHE A 87 21.70 -5.85 -8.44
N ILE A 88 21.42 -4.64 -8.90
CA ILE A 88 20.13 -3.97 -8.72
C ILE A 88 19.52 -3.83 -10.11
N ILE A 89 18.41 -4.53 -10.34
CA ILE A 89 17.74 -4.51 -11.64
C ILE A 89 16.77 -3.34 -11.67
N VAL A 90 16.97 -2.45 -12.65
CA VAL A 90 16.08 -1.33 -12.93
C VAL A 90 15.10 -1.80 -14.00
N LEU A 91 13.88 -2.09 -13.60
CA LEU A 91 12.91 -2.81 -14.41
C LEU A 91 11.74 -1.91 -14.81
N ASN A 92 11.39 -1.89 -16.09
CA ASN A 92 10.15 -1.26 -16.53
C ASN A 92 8.95 -1.90 -15.82
N VAL A 93 8.05 -1.10 -15.26
CA VAL A 93 6.89 -1.62 -14.53
C VAL A 93 5.99 -2.54 -15.38
N ASN A 94 6.01 -2.43 -16.71
CA ASN A 94 5.27 -3.35 -17.59
C ASN A 94 5.76 -4.80 -17.52
N LEU A 95 7.02 -4.99 -17.11
CA LEU A 95 7.63 -6.31 -16.88
C LEU A 95 7.46 -6.77 -15.42
N PHE A 96 6.78 -5.99 -14.57
CA PHE A 96 6.58 -6.35 -13.17
C PHE A 96 5.41 -7.34 -13.04
N ASN A 97 5.68 -8.62 -13.22
CA ASN A 97 4.73 -9.71 -12.98
C ASN A 97 5.44 -10.96 -12.42
N THR A 98 4.65 -11.96 -12.02
CA THR A 98 5.15 -13.20 -11.41
C THR A 98 6.19 -13.91 -12.29
N TYR A 99 6.00 -13.94 -13.61
CA TYR A 99 6.94 -14.60 -14.53
C TYR A 99 8.34 -13.98 -14.49
N TYR A 100 8.47 -12.67 -14.73
CA TYR A 100 9.79 -12.02 -14.77
C TYR A 100 10.47 -12.04 -13.40
N ILE A 101 9.70 -11.82 -12.33
CA ILE A 101 10.23 -11.82 -10.96
C ILE A 101 10.75 -13.19 -10.56
N ASP A 102 10.01 -14.27 -10.84
CA ASP A 102 10.47 -15.63 -10.55
C ASP A 102 11.71 -15.98 -11.36
N TYR A 103 11.76 -15.55 -12.61
CA TYR A 103 12.90 -15.81 -13.48
C TYR A 103 14.16 -15.07 -12.98
N LEU A 104 14.05 -13.79 -12.60
CA LEU A 104 15.16 -13.04 -12.00
C LEU A 104 15.64 -13.67 -10.70
N MET A 105 14.71 -14.00 -9.78
CA MET A 105 15.06 -14.62 -8.51
C MET A 105 15.75 -15.97 -8.70
N LYS A 106 15.30 -16.78 -9.67
CA LYS A 106 15.89 -18.09 -9.95
C LYS A 106 17.29 -17.99 -10.57
N HIS A 107 17.49 -17.08 -11.51
CA HIS A 107 18.74 -17.02 -12.29
C HIS A 107 19.84 -16.18 -11.63
N LEU A 108 19.47 -15.15 -10.89
CA LEU A 108 20.43 -14.34 -10.14
C LEU A 108 20.64 -14.86 -8.70
N ASP A 109 19.65 -15.54 -8.13
CA ASP A 109 19.70 -16.07 -6.76
C ASP A 109 20.21 -14.99 -5.78
N LYS A 110 21.32 -15.25 -5.07
CA LYS A 110 21.93 -14.32 -4.10
C LYS A 110 22.53 -13.06 -4.74
N LYS A 111 22.72 -13.03 -6.06
CA LYS A 111 23.21 -11.85 -6.78
C LYS A 111 22.11 -10.81 -6.98
N LEU A 112 20.82 -11.17 -6.88
CA LEU A 112 19.72 -10.20 -6.95
C LEU A 112 19.58 -9.48 -5.61
N ASN A 113 20.08 -8.24 -5.55
CA ASN A 113 20.19 -7.50 -4.30
C ASN A 113 19.17 -6.35 -4.19
N GLY A 114 18.35 -6.14 -5.21
CA GLY A 114 17.28 -5.16 -5.19
C GLY A 114 16.62 -4.99 -6.56
N LEU A 115 15.42 -4.43 -6.54
CA LEU A 115 14.68 -4.05 -7.73
C LEU A 115 14.27 -2.58 -7.63
N LEU A 116 14.48 -1.84 -8.72
CA LEU A 116 13.99 -0.49 -8.88
C LEU A 116 13.05 -0.46 -10.08
N LEU A 117 11.75 -0.39 -9.81
CA LEU A 117 10.75 -0.22 -10.84
C LEU A 117 10.69 1.24 -11.28
N TYR A 118 10.41 1.47 -12.55
CA TYR A 118 10.16 2.83 -13.05
C TYR A 118 8.96 2.89 -13.99
N LEU A 119 8.36 4.08 -14.01
CA LEU A 119 7.43 4.53 -15.03
C LEU A 119 8.15 5.55 -15.92
N LYS A 120 8.03 5.41 -17.25
CA LYS A 120 8.59 6.41 -18.20
C LYS A 120 7.85 7.73 -18.10
N SER A 121 6.55 7.67 -17.86
CA SER A 121 5.67 8.81 -17.63
C SER A 121 4.39 8.35 -16.92
N ASN A 122 3.56 9.29 -16.46
CA ASN A 122 2.23 8.97 -15.92
C ASN A 122 1.31 8.26 -16.93
N LEU A 123 1.56 8.42 -18.24
CA LEU A 123 0.81 7.77 -19.32
C LEU A 123 1.29 6.34 -19.59
N SER A 124 2.47 5.94 -19.10
CA SER A 124 3.04 4.62 -19.35
C SER A 124 2.68 3.58 -18.28
N ARG A 125 1.54 3.74 -17.61
CA ARG A 125 1.06 2.75 -16.64
C ARG A 125 0.64 1.47 -17.37
N PRO A 126 0.89 0.27 -16.79
CA PRO A 126 0.39 -0.97 -17.36
C PRO A 126 -1.13 -0.90 -17.54
N LEU A 127 -1.62 -1.34 -18.71
CA LEU A 127 -3.06 -1.37 -18.99
C LEU A 127 -3.78 -2.31 -18.02
N ASP A 128 -3.16 -3.46 -17.73
CA ASP A 128 -3.68 -4.48 -16.85
C ASP A 128 -2.61 -4.91 -15.85
N PHE A 129 -2.80 -4.58 -14.58
CA PHE A 129 -1.98 -5.10 -13.48
C PHE A 129 -2.75 -5.06 -12.16
N SER A 130 -2.72 -6.16 -11.41
CA SER A 130 -3.15 -6.20 -10.02
C SER A 130 -2.12 -6.92 -9.16
N HIS A 131 -1.60 -6.25 -8.15
CA HIS A 131 -0.71 -6.85 -7.14
C HIS A 131 -1.43 -7.79 -6.17
N ASP A 132 -2.76 -7.67 -6.08
CA ASP A 132 -3.63 -8.53 -5.26
C ASP A 132 -3.76 -9.96 -5.83
N ASP A 133 -4.37 -10.85 -5.07
CA ASP A 133 -4.67 -12.22 -5.46
C ASP A 133 -5.81 -12.29 -6.49
N GLN A 134 -5.92 -13.43 -7.18
CA GLN A 134 -7.01 -13.69 -8.15
C GLN A 134 -8.38 -13.80 -7.46
N CYS A 135 -8.38 -14.17 -6.18
CA CYS A 135 -9.57 -14.22 -5.35
C CYS A 135 -9.27 -13.51 -4.01
N PRO A 136 -9.48 -12.18 -3.93
CA PRO A 136 -9.21 -11.41 -2.72
C PRO A 136 -9.95 -11.97 -1.50
N ASN A 137 -9.29 -11.96 -0.34
CA ASN A 137 -9.81 -12.46 0.95
C ASN A 137 -10.40 -13.90 0.93
N ASN A 138 -9.98 -14.75 -0.01
CA ASN A 138 -10.53 -16.11 -0.16
C ASN A 138 -10.48 -16.96 1.13
N ARG A 139 -9.41 -16.82 1.92
CA ARG A 139 -9.18 -17.56 3.17
C ARG A 139 -10.14 -17.20 4.31
N ASN A 140 -10.76 -16.03 4.23
CA ASN A 140 -11.72 -15.54 5.22
C ASN A 140 -13.13 -15.40 4.62
N SER A 141 -13.33 -15.94 3.42
CA SER A 141 -14.63 -15.97 2.78
C SER A 141 -15.52 -17.05 3.41
N PHE A 142 -16.83 -16.91 3.24
CA PHE A 142 -17.79 -17.95 3.63
C PHE A 142 -17.63 -19.25 2.81
N TYR A 143 -16.98 -19.19 1.64
CA TYR A 143 -16.92 -20.26 0.66
C TYR A 143 -15.68 -21.16 0.78
N LEU A 144 -15.14 -21.35 1.99
CA LEU A 144 -13.87 -22.06 2.25
C LEU A 144 -13.79 -23.47 1.63
N ASN A 145 -14.94 -24.14 1.46
CA ASN A 145 -15.02 -25.53 1.00
C ASN A 145 -15.45 -25.66 -0.47
N GLN A 146 -15.55 -24.56 -1.23
CA GLN A 146 -15.91 -24.66 -2.64
C GLN A 146 -14.73 -25.18 -3.48
N THR A 147 -15.02 -26.18 -4.31
CA THR A 147 -14.06 -26.76 -5.26
C THR A 147 -13.81 -25.87 -6.46
N GLU A 148 -14.77 -25.02 -6.82
CA GLU A 148 -14.65 -24.05 -7.90
C GLU A 148 -13.87 -22.82 -7.42
N LYS A 149 -12.73 -22.55 -8.08
CA LYS A 149 -11.97 -21.33 -7.85
C LYS A 149 -12.68 -20.16 -8.53
N ILE A 150 -13.41 -19.37 -7.76
CA ILE A 150 -13.99 -18.12 -8.25
C ILE A 150 -12.86 -17.12 -8.48
N ASN A 151 -12.71 -16.66 -9.72
CA ASN A 151 -11.71 -15.67 -10.10
C ASN A 151 -12.39 -14.30 -10.27
N TRP A 152 -12.48 -13.54 -9.17
CA TRP A 152 -13.00 -12.18 -9.18
C TRP A 152 -12.01 -11.17 -9.77
N ASN A 153 -10.71 -11.48 -9.72
CA ASN A 153 -9.64 -10.63 -10.18
C ASN A 153 -8.74 -11.37 -11.17
N SER A 154 -9.17 -11.44 -12.43
CA SER A 154 -8.46 -12.20 -13.47
C SER A 154 -7.03 -11.72 -13.73
N LYS A 155 -6.69 -10.49 -13.33
CA LYS A 155 -5.37 -9.88 -13.45
C LYS A 155 -4.55 -9.92 -12.16
N GLY A 156 -5.04 -10.60 -11.12
CA GLY A 156 -4.36 -10.80 -9.85
C GLY A 156 -3.06 -11.58 -10.01
N THR A 157 -1.95 -10.99 -9.58
CA THR A 157 -0.61 -11.58 -9.63
C THR A 157 -0.16 -12.18 -8.29
N SER A 158 -0.87 -11.83 -7.21
CA SER A 158 -0.56 -12.21 -5.83
C SER A 158 0.83 -11.73 -5.36
N LEU A 159 1.50 -10.83 -6.11
CA LEU A 159 2.83 -10.33 -5.78
C LEU A 159 2.88 -9.59 -4.43
N PHE A 160 1.77 -8.96 -4.03
CA PHE A 160 1.65 -8.29 -2.74
C PHE A 160 1.87 -9.24 -1.55
N PHE A 161 1.44 -10.49 -1.67
CA PHE A 161 1.49 -11.49 -0.61
C PHE A 161 2.79 -12.31 -0.59
N ARG A 162 3.76 -11.96 -1.43
CA ARG A 162 5.06 -12.64 -1.46
C ARG A 162 6.05 -11.97 -0.52
N SER A 163 6.97 -12.76 0.01
CA SER A 163 8.13 -12.27 0.75
C SER A 163 9.33 -12.11 -0.18
N PHE A 164 9.90 -10.90 -0.20
CA PHE A 164 11.10 -10.57 -0.96
C PHE A 164 12.26 -10.31 -0.01
N PRO A 165 13.40 -11.03 -0.15
CA PRO A 165 14.56 -10.86 0.72
C PRO A 165 15.44 -9.65 0.34
N PHE A 166 14.96 -8.81 -0.57
CA PHE A 166 15.64 -7.62 -1.08
C PHE A 166 14.63 -6.46 -1.23
N PRO A 167 15.09 -5.21 -1.27
CA PRO A 167 14.20 -4.06 -1.40
C PRO A 167 13.66 -3.96 -2.82
N ILE A 168 12.38 -3.59 -2.93
CA ILE A 168 11.74 -3.20 -4.19
C ILE A 168 11.23 -1.77 -4.01
N MET A 169 11.67 -0.87 -4.89
CA MET A 169 11.23 0.53 -4.91
C MET A 169 10.64 0.89 -6.27
N LEU A 170 9.82 1.93 -6.32
CA LEU A 170 9.20 2.45 -7.53
C LEU A 170 9.48 3.94 -7.69
N ILE A 171 9.98 4.34 -8.85
CA ILE A 171 10.05 5.73 -9.29
C ILE A 171 8.90 5.99 -10.25
N ASP A 172 7.95 6.82 -9.84
CA ASP A 172 6.77 7.21 -10.64
C ASP A 172 6.80 8.66 -11.12
N GLU A 173 7.84 9.42 -10.78
CA GLU A 173 8.03 10.80 -11.21
C GLU A 173 8.92 10.88 -12.46
N GLU A 174 8.45 11.62 -13.48
CA GLU A 174 9.12 11.71 -14.80
C GLU A 174 10.54 12.29 -14.69
N ASP A 175 10.75 13.28 -13.83
CA ASP A 175 12.06 13.91 -13.64
C ASP A 175 13.09 12.96 -13.01
N ASP A 176 12.64 12.15 -12.04
CA ASP A 176 13.49 11.14 -11.40
C ASP A 176 13.85 10.04 -12.41
N TYR A 177 12.90 9.63 -13.25
CA TYR A 177 13.18 8.72 -14.36
C TYR A 177 14.22 9.29 -15.33
N LYS A 178 14.05 10.54 -15.81
CA LYS A 178 15.02 11.17 -16.73
C LYS A 178 16.42 11.21 -16.14
N ARG A 179 16.54 11.63 -14.88
CA ARG A 179 17.82 11.68 -14.16
C ARG A 179 18.48 10.30 -14.03
N LEU A 180 17.68 9.27 -13.73
CA LEU A 180 18.18 7.89 -13.65
C LEU A 180 18.72 7.40 -15.00
N ILE A 181 18.03 7.71 -16.10
CA ILE A 181 18.43 7.31 -17.45
C ILE A 181 19.69 8.04 -17.91
N GLU A 182 19.77 9.34 -17.66
CA GLU A 182 20.97 10.14 -17.96
C GLU A 182 22.19 9.56 -17.25
N PHE A 183 22.04 9.26 -15.95
CA PHE A 183 23.09 8.61 -15.16
C PHE A 183 23.46 7.23 -15.73
N TYR A 184 22.47 6.39 -16.05
CA TYR A 184 22.71 5.06 -16.62
C TYR A 184 23.48 5.13 -17.94
N ARG A 185 23.07 6.00 -18.87
CA ARG A 185 23.72 6.16 -20.18
C ARG A 185 25.13 6.72 -20.05
N GLN A 186 25.37 7.63 -19.11
CA GLN A 186 26.68 8.24 -18.93
C GLN A 186 27.77 7.23 -18.59
N PHE A 187 27.47 6.23 -17.75
CA PHE A 187 28.51 5.31 -17.23
C PHE A 187 28.36 3.85 -17.67
N ASN A 188 27.23 3.43 -18.26
CA ASN A 188 27.03 2.04 -18.69
C ASN A 188 27.19 1.81 -20.21
N ASN A 189 27.59 2.84 -20.97
CA ASN A 189 27.84 2.75 -22.42
C ASN A 189 29.17 2.07 -22.80
N SER A 190 29.98 1.63 -21.84
CA SER A 190 31.28 1.00 -22.10
C SER A 190 31.55 -0.19 -21.16
N GLN A 191 32.32 -1.19 -21.61
CA GLN A 191 32.83 -2.28 -20.77
C GLN A 191 33.84 -1.79 -19.70
N SER A 192 34.19 -0.51 -19.70
CA SER A 192 35.14 0.10 -18.78
C SER A 192 34.51 0.51 -17.45
N SER A 193 35.26 0.24 -16.39
CA SER A 193 35.13 0.88 -15.09
C SER A 193 35.31 2.40 -15.24
N PRO A 194 34.49 3.25 -14.61
CA PRO A 194 33.54 2.91 -13.54
C PRO A 194 32.13 2.54 -14.03
N ALA A 195 31.59 1.42 -13.52
CA ALA A 195 30.21 1.01 -13.77
C ALA A 195 29.23 1.72 -12.82
N CYS A 196 28.00 1.96 -13.29
CA CYS A 196 26.91 2.47 -12.44
C CYS A 196 26.57 1.49 -11.30
N GLY A 197 26.52 2.00 -10.08
CA GLY A 197 25.93 1.32 -8.92
C GLY A 197 24.65 2.01 -8.46
N LEU A 198 23.79 1.25 -7.80
CA LEU A 198 22.67 1.77 -7.03
C LEU A 198 22.75 1.24 -5.59
N GLU A 199 22.20 2.00 -4.66
CA GLU A 199 22.02 1.61 -3.26
C GLU A 199 20.55 1.87 -2.87
N LEU A 200 19.89 0.84 -2.34
CA LEU A 200 18.48 0.88 -1.91
C LEU A 200 18.39 0.67 -0.40
N LYS A 201 17.82 1.62 0.32
CA LYS A 201 17.66 1.61 1.79
C LYS A 201 16.18 1.61 2.19
N SER A 202 15.74 0.52 2.81
CA SER A 202 14.39 0.35 3.35
C SER A 202 14.37 -0.79 4.39
N PHE A 203 15.26 -0.72 5.38
CA PHE A 203 15.32 -1.70 6.45
C PHE A 203 14.02 -1.66 7.27
N GLN A 204 13.52 -2.83 7.68
CA GLN A 204 12.28 -2.96 8.43
C GLN A 204 12.58 -3.68 9.75
N ASN A 205 12.10 -3.13 10.87
CA ASN A 205 12.32 -3.71 12.20
C ASN A 205 11.47 -4.98 12.45
N ALA A 206 10.32 -5.05 11.77
CA ALA A 206 9.36 -6.15 11.85
C ALA A 206 9.96 -7.44 11.27
N ALA A 207 9.83 -8.54 12.02
CA ALA A 207 10.34 -9.84 11.61
C ALA A 207 9.46 -10.99 12.12
N HIS A 208 9.53 -12.10 11.40
CA HIS A 208 8.92 -13.40 11.59
C HIS A 208 7.40 -13.43 11.41
N THR A 209 6.63 -13.28 12.48
CA THR A 209 5.16 -13.34 12.44
C THR A 209 4.59 -12.22 13.29
N THR A 210 3.31 -11.91 13.09
CA THR A 210 2.60 -10.90 13.91
C THR A 210 2.75 -11.21 15.40
N LYS A 211 2.62 -12.47 15.81
CA LYS A 211 2.80 -12.89 17.22
C LYS A 211 4.20 -12.55 17.72
N THR A 212 5.25 -12.98 17.01
CA THR A 212 6.64 -12.72 17.42
C THR A 212 6.92 -11.23 17.52
N CYS A 213 6.45 -10.45 16.55
CA CYS A 213 6.69 -9.02 16.51
C CYS A 213 5.96 -8.27 17.64
N MET A 214 4.66 -8.53 17.84
CA MET A 214 3.89 -7.91 18.92
C MET A 214 4.46 -8.27 20.30
N THR A 215 4.84 -9.52 20.53
CA THR A 215 5.49 -9.93 21.79
C THR A 215 6.82 -9.18 22.03
N ARG A 216 7.59 -8.88 20.98
CA ARG A 216 8.82 -8.07 21.13
C ARG A 216 8.51 -6.63 21.53
N ASN A 217 7.43 -6.04 21.01
CA ASN A 217 6.96 -4.73 21.47
C ASN A 217 6.64 -4.80 22.97
N ASP A 218 5.82 -5.77 23.40
CA ASP A 218 5.39 -5.89 24.79
C ASP A 218 6.58 -6.02 25.76
N ILE A 219 7.59 -6.82 25.38
CA ILE A 219 8.82 -7.00 26.15
C ILE A 219 9.61 -5.69 26.20
N SER A 220 9.78 -5.00 25.06
CA SER A 220 10.52 -3.73 25.03
C SER A 220 9.85 -2.65 25.86
N HIS A 221 8.51 -2.54 25.81
CA HIS A 221 7.75 -1.59 26.61
C HIS A 221 7.84 -1.86 28.11
N SER A 222 8.02 -3.13 28.51
CA SER A 222 8.02 -3.53 29.92
C SER A 222 9.40 -3.47 30.59
N LEU A 223 10.50 -3.60 29.83
CA LEU A 223 11.84 -3.85 30.39
C LEU A 223 12.89 -2.77 30.06
N ILE A 224 12.64 -1.90 29.07
CA ILE A 224 13.64 -0.95 28.56
C ILE A 224 13.03 0.46 28.54
N ASP A 225 13.73 1.45 29.11
CA ASP A 225 13.31 2.87 29.08
C ASP A 225 13.22 3.47 27.67
N LEU A 226 13.83 2.79 26.69
CA LEU A 226 13.71 3.09 25.25
C LEU A 226 12.67 2.14 24.66
N GLN A 227 11.46 2.67 24.47
CA GLN A 227 10.35 1.94 23.87
C GLN A 227 10.55 1.81 22.36
N GLU A 228 11.29 0.79 21.93
CA GLU A 228 11.38 0.44 20.52
C GLU A 228 10.10 -0.27 20.07
N ILE A 229 9.39 0.33 19.12
CA ILE A 229 8.25 -0.28 18.45
C ILE A 229 8.77 -0.99 17.19
N PHE A 230 8.58 -2.31 17.12
CA PHE A 230 9.01 -3.14 16.00
C PHE A 230 7.96 -3.25 14.89
N CYS A 231 6.67 -3.21 15.25
CA CYS A 231 5.54 -3.20 14.31
C CYS A 231 4.27 -2.63 14.94
N ASP A 232 3.32 -2.24 14.10
CA ASP A 232 2.00 -1.77 14.51
C ASP A 232 0.90 -2.63 13.88
N PRO A 233 -0.26 -2.79 14.55
CA PRO A 233 -1.42 -3.39 13.92
C PRO A 233 -1.90 -2.51 12.75
N ILE A 234 -2.25 -3.16 11.63
CA ILE A 234 -2.92 -2.49 10.52
C ILE A 234 -4.40 -2.43 10.86
N GLY A 235 -4.99 -1.25 10.81
CA GLY A 235 -6.40 -1.06 11.08
C GLY A 235 -6.88 0.32 10.65
N GLY A 236 -8.19 0.50 10.73
CA GLY A 236 -8.89 1.72 10.39
C GLY A 236 -10.03 2.00 11.36
N LEU A 237 -10.85 3.00 11.02
CA LEU A 237 -12.01 3.38 11.83
C LEU A 237 -13.30 3.20 11.06
N ASN A 238 -14.16 2.32 11.56
CA ASN A 238 -15.52 2.22 11.09
C ASN A 238 -16.32 3.43 11.58
N ILE A 239 -17.02 4.10 10.67
CA ILE A 239 -17.89 5.23 10.99
C ILE A 239 -19.32 4.76 10.79
N TYR A 240 -20.20 5.03 11.75
CA TYR A 240 -21.62 4.79 11.57
C TYR A 240 -22.44 6.05 11.82
N SER A 241 -23.58 6.12 11.15
CA SER A 241 -24.56 7.16 11.32
C SER A 241 -25.97 6.58 11.28
N LYS A 242 -26.86 7.17 12.05
CA LYS A 242 -28.26 6.81 12.14
C LYS A 242 -29.10 8.01 11.76
N LEU A 243 -30.30 7.76 11.24
CA LEU A 243 -31.27 8.84 11.12
C LEU A 243 -31.57 9.42 12.52
N PRO A 244 -31.71 10.75 12.69
CA PRO A 244 -31.85 11.39 14.02
C PRO A 244 -32.98 10.82 14.91
N GLN A 245 -33.94 10.15 14.29
CA GLN A 245 -35.18 9.70 14.91
C GLN A 245 -35.06 8.27 15.43
N SER A 246 -34.05 7.54 14.97
CA SER A 246 -33.63 6.24 15.47
C SER A 246 -33.03 6.32 16.88
N ILE A 247 -32.65 7.51 17.34
CA ILE A 247 -32.02 7.76 18.65
C ILE A 247 -33.04 7.64 19.81
N LYS A 248 -34.35 7.61 19.52
CA LYS A 248 -35.42 7.62 20.54
C LYS A 248 -35.96 6.23 20.93
N ILE A 249 -35.25 5.14 20.61
CA ILE A 249 -35.67 3.80 21.04
C ILE A 249 -35.34 3.65 22.53
N LYS A 250 -36.37 3.54 23.37
CA LYS A 250 -36.20 3.27 24.80
C LYS A 250 -35.46 1.94 25.01
N PRO A 251 -34.71 1.77 26.12
CA PRO A 251 -34.16 0.49 26.51
C PRO A 251 -35.23 -0.62 26.43
N ASP A 252 -34.85 -1.78 25.87
CA ASP A 252 -35.65 -3.00 25.77
C ASP A 252 -36.91 -2.96 24.86
N GLN A 253 -36.96 -2.04 23.88
CA GLN A 253 -38.10 -1.93 22.95
C GLN A 253 -37.75 -2.13 21.47
N ARG A 254 -36.49 -2.43 21.13
CA ARG A 254 -36.09 -2.67 19.74
C ARG A 254 -36.70 -3.99 19.24
N SER A 255 -37.55 -3.90 18.23
CA SER A 255 -38.22 -5.08 17.66
C SER A 255 -37.27 -5.91 16.80
N LEU A 256 -37.56 -7.21 16.66
CA LEU A 256 -36.84 -8.09 15.75
C LEU A 256 -36.97 -7.60 14.31
N LYS A 257 -35.92 -7.80 13.51
CA LYS A 257 -35.87 -7.36 12.10
C LYS A 257 -36.33 -5.90 11.91
N SER A 258 -35.88 -4.99 12.77
CA SER A 258 -36.22 -3.56 12.73
C SER A 258 -35.13 -2.67 12.11
N VAL A 259 -33.95 -3.23 11.83
CA VAL A 259 -32.77 -2.47 11.38
C VAL A 259 -32.41 -2.83 9.94
N ILE A 260 -32.20 -1.82 9.10
CA ILE A 260 -31.60 -1.95 7.78
C ILE A 260 -30.18 -1.39 7.88
N LEU A 261 -29.19 -2.22 7.56
CA LEU A 261 -27.80 -1.79 7.47
C LEU A 261 -27.47 -1.45 6.02
N ILE A 262 -26.88 -0.28 5.82
CA ILE A 262 -26.30 0.14 4.56
C ILE A 262 -24.79 0.23 4.81
N LEU A 263 -24.01 -0.56 4.08
CA LEU A 263 -22.57 -0.74 4.27
C LEU A 263 -21.80 -0.26 3.05
N VAL A 264 -20.60 0.27 3.26
CA VAL A 264 -19.64 0.54 2.18
C VAL A 264 -18.22 0.32 2.68
N THR A 265 -17.39 -0.34 1.86
CA THR A 265 -15.94 -0.45 2.10
C THR A 265 -15.24 0.81 1.59
N THR A 266 -14.40 1.40 2.42
CA THR A 266 -13.72 2.67 2.13
C THR A 266 -12.22 2.54 1.93
N ASP A 267 -11.65 1.39 2.32
CA ASP A 267 -10.23 1.14 2.24
C ASP A 267 -9.80 0.42 0.96
N SER A 268 -8.50 0.49 0.73
CA SER A 268 -7.79 -0.25 -0.31
C SER A 268 -6.32 -0.32 0.10
N PHE A 269 -5.56 -1.21 -0.52
CA PHE A 269 -4.13 -1.32 -0.24
C PHE A 269 -3.29 -1.28 -1.51
N GLN A 270 -2.06 -0.82 -1.35
CA GLN A 270 -1.07 -0.70 -2.41
C GLN A 270 0.23 -1.41 -2.00
N MET A 271 0.91 -1.98 -3.00
CA MET A 271 2.23 -2.58 -2.81
C MET A 271 3.32 -1.54 -2.50
N PHE A 272 3.25 -0.36 -3.14
CA PHE A 272 4.27 0.69 -3.03
C PHE A 272 3.75 1.93 -2.29
N LEU A 273 4.29 2.17 -1.10
CA LEU A 273 3.88 3.27 -0.23
C LEU A 273 4.81 4.48 -0.39
N LYS A 274 4.24 5.69 -0.30
CA LYS A 274 5.01 6.93 -0.17
C LYS A 274 5.35 7.14 1.32
N PRO A 275 6.59 7.53 1.67
CA PRO A 275 6.94 7.85 3.06
C PRO A 275 6.18 9.07 3.59
N LYS A 276 5.83 9.99 2.68
CA LYS A 276 5.17 11.26 3.00
C LYS A 276 4.15 11.60 1.92
N GLY A 277 3.02 12.17 2.35
CA GLY A 277 1.94 12.61 1.46
C GLY A 277 0.96 11.50 1.08
N SER A 278 -0.03 11.85 0.27
CA SER A 278 -1.05 10.90 -0.19
C SER A 278 -0.45 9.86 -1.13
N THR A 279 -0.74 8.59 -0.90
CA THR A 279 -0.35 7.47 -1.76
C THR A 279 -1.20 7.38 -3.04
N GLY A 280 -2.21 8.25 -3.20
CA GLY A 280 -3.19 8.23 -4.28
C GLY A 280 -4.41 7.39 -3.92
N GLY A 281 -5.59 7.80 -4.39
CA GLY A 281 -6.87 7.13 -4.12
C GLY A 281 -7.16 6.00 -5.12
N VAL A 282 -7.76 4.92 -4.64
CA VAL A 282 -8.29 3.85 -5.50
C VAL A 282 -9.70 4.22 -5.93
N GLN A 283 -9.96 4.11 -7.23
CA GLN A 283 -11.23 4.56 -7.82
C GLN A 283 -12.45 3.78 -7.27
N GLN A 284 -12.29 2.47 -7.05
CA GLN A 284 -13.38 1.57 -6.62
C GLN A 284 -14.00 1.93 -5.25
N PRO A 285 -13.24 2.07 -4.14
CA PRO A 285 -13.84 2.47 -2.86
C PRO A 285 -14.36 3.92 -2.91
N ALA A 286 -13.72 4.80 -3.69
CA ALA A 286 -14.14 6.20 -3.79
C ALA A 286 -15.53 6.34 -4.44
N THR A 287 -15.79 5.66 -5.55
CA THR A 287 -17.10 5.71 -6.22
C THR A 287 -18.19 5.06 -5.39
N ALA A 288 -17.90 3.94 -4.72
CA ALA A 288 -18.83 3.30 -3.79
C ALA A 288 -19.19 4.24 -2.63
N LEU A 289 -18.20 4.90 -2.03
CA LEU A 289 -18.39 5.86 -0.95
C LEU A 289 -19.21 7.08 -1.40
N ILE A 290 -18.95 7.62 -2.59
CA ILE A 290 -19.73 8.75 -3.13
C ILE A 290 -21.21 8.37 -3.30
N THR A 291 -21.49 7.20 -3.87
CA THR A 291 -22.87 6.69 -4.01
C THR A 291 -23.52 6.49 -2.66
N PHE A 292 -22.81 5.90 -1.70
CA PHE A 292 -23.27 5.71 -0.33
C PHE A 292 -23.62 7.03 0.36
N LEU A 293 -22.76 8.04 0.27
CA LEU A 293 -23.00 9.37 0.84
C LEU A 293 -24.17 10.09 0.14
N THR A 294 -24.27 9.94 -1.18
CA THR A 294 -25.38 10.49 -1.96
C THR A 294 -26.71 9.86 -1.54
N LEU A 295 -26.75 8.54 -1.34
CA LEU A 295 -27.92 7.84 -0.82
C LEU A 295 -28.28 8.32 0.59
N ALA A 296 -27.29 8.44 1.47
CA ALA A 296 -27.50 8.95 2.82
C ALA A 296 -28.08 10.38 2.81
N HIS A 297 -27.60 11.22 1.89
CA HIS A 297 -28.09 12.58 1.71
C HIS A 297 -29.56 12.60 1.25
N LEU A 298 -29.92 11.83 0.22
CA LEU A 298 -31.28 11.76 -0.31
C LEU A 298 -32.27 11.18 0.71
N ILE A 299 -31.91 10.09 1.38
CA ILE A 299 -32.74 9.54 2.48
C ILE A 299 -32.86 10.57 3.62
N GLY A 300 -31.79 11.33 3.88
CA GLY A 300 -31.78 12.41 4.85
C GLY A 300 -32.68 13.60 4.48
N GLN A 301 -33.03 13.78 3.21
CA GLN A 301 -34.02 14.77 2.76
C GLN A 301 -35.46 14.23 2.89
N GLU A 302 -35.66 12.95 2.60
CA GLU A 302 -36.98 12.29 2.61
C GLU A 302 -37.30 11.57 3.93
N GLN A 303 -36.81 12.08 5.08
CA GLN A 303 -36.91 11.38 6.37
C GLN A 303 -38.35 11.05 6.76
N ASP A 304 -39.32 11.90 6.42
CA ASP A 304 -40.73 11.70 6.76
C ASP A 304 -41.36 10.49 6.06
N GLU A 305 -40.89 10.15 4.86
CA GLU A 305 -41.35 8.95 4.17
C GLU A 305 -40.76 7.68 4.80
N PHE A 306 -39.46 7.68 5.06
CA PHE A 306 -38.77 6.54 5.64
C PHE A 306 -39.23 6.24 7.08
N LYS A 307 -39.68 7.26 7.83
CA LYS A 307 -40.34 7.05 9.14
C LYS A 307 -41.55 6.13 9.07
N LYS A 308 -42.37 6.25 8.03
CA LYS A 308 -43.62 5.48 7.89
C LYS A 308 -43.34 3.97 7.80
N GLN A 309 -42.13 3.58 7.44
CA GLN A 309 -41.74 2.18 7.29
C GLN A 309 -41.42 1.47 8.61
N ASN A 310 -41.37 2.19 9.75
CA ASN A 310 -41.05 1.63 11.08
C ASN A 310 -39.75 0.79 11.09
N LYS A 311 -38.75 1.20 10.29
CA LYS A 311 -37.41 0.61 10.25
C LYS A 311 -36.37 1.67 10.60
N GLU A 312 -35.36 1.27 11.36
CA GLU A 312 -34.16 2.07 11.56
C GLU A 312 -33.16 1.80 10.43
N ILE A 313 -32.66 2.87 9.82
CA ILE A 313 -31.62 2.79 8.79
C ILE A 313 -30.30 3.25 9.41
N ILE A 314 -29.28 2.40 9.30
CA ILE A 314 -27.94 2.67 9.81
C ILE A 314 -26.97 2.58 8.65
N PHE A 315 -26.25 3.68 8.45
CA PHE A 315 -25.17 3.79 7.49
C PHE A 315 -23.87 3.46 8.19
N VAL A 316 -23.07 2.56 7.63
CA VAL A 316 -21.76 2.17 8.19
C VAL A 316 -20.71 2.16 7.09
N THR A 317 -19.58 2.84 7.33
CA THR A 317 -18.37 2.71 6.53
C THR A 317 -17.43 1.72 7.20
N LEU A 318 -16.79 0.88 6.38
CA LEU A 318 -15.84 -0.13 6.82
C LEU A 318 -14.44 0.25 6.30
N ASP A 319 -13.48 0.32 7.22
CA ASP A 319 -12.08 0.70 6.95
C ASP A 319 -11.15 -0.38 7.50
N GLY A 320 -10.77 -1.30 6.63
CA GLY A 320 -9.90 -2.44 6.91
C GLY A 320 -10.35 -3.75 6.25
N ASP A 321 -11.40 -3.72 5.41
CA ASP A 321 -11.95 -4.94 4.80
C ASP A 321 -11.16 -5.39 3.56
N ALA A 322 -10.36 -4.50 2.97
CA ALA A 322 -9.44 -4.89 1.91
C ALA A 322 -8.37 -5.89 2.41
N LEU A 323 -8.13 -5.97 3.72
CA LEU A 323 -7.24 -6.95 4.33
C LEU A 323 -8.03 -7.84 5.30
N ASP A 324 -8.51 -8.98 4.80
CA ASP A 324 -9.10 -10.06 5.59
C ASP A 324 -10.35 -9.66 6.42
N TYR A 325 -11.18 -8.74 5.90
CA TYR A 325 -12.47 -8.35 6.52
C TYR A 325 -12.33 -7.88 7.98
N SER A 326 -11.20 -7.27 8.33
CA SER A 326 -10.88 -6.93 9.73
C SER A 326 -11.89 -5.95 10.34
N ALA A 327 -12.39 -5.00 9.55
CA ALA A 327 -13.35 -4.00 9.96
C ALA A 327 -14.75 -4.61 10.18
N SER A 328 -15.25 -5.41 9.25
CA SER A 328 -16.55 -6.06 9.36
C SER A 328 -16.55 -7.15 10.44
N PHE A 329 -15.45 -7.89 10.64
CA PHE A 329 -15.34 -8.81 11.76
C PHE A 329 -15.39 -8.09 13.11
N LYS A 330 -14.69 -6.96 13.25
CA LYS A 330 -14.77 -6.16 14.48
C LYS A 330 -16.17 -5.61 14.71
N PHE A 331 -16.83 -5.12 13.67
CA PHE A 331 -18.20 -4.62 13.73
C PHE A 331 -19.19 -5.73 14.17
N MET A 332 -19.06 -6.92 13.61
CA MET A 332 -19.87 -8.08 13.99
C MET A 332 -19.60 -8.52 15.42
N PHE A 333 -18.33 -8.57 15.83
CA PHE A 333 -17.93 -8.86 17.20
C PHE A 333 -18.59 -7.90 18.20
N ASP A 334 -18.63 -6.60 17.88
CA ASP A 334 -19.27 -5.61 18.74
C ASP A 334 -20.79 -5.78 18.83
N MET A 335 -21.46 -6.15 17.74
CA MET A 335 -22.90 -6.46 17.78
C MET A 335 -23.21 -7.72 18.59
N ILE A 336 -22.38 -8.77 18.47
CA ILE A 336 -22.56 -10.04 19.21
C ILE A 336 -22.39 -9.81 20.71
N ASN A 337 -21.38 -9.05 21.11
CA ASN A 337 -21.08 -8.78 22.51
C ASN A 337 -21.90 -7.62 23.10
N GLY A 338 -22.78 -6.99 22.32
CA GLY A 338 -23.61 -5.88 22.77
C GLY A 338 -22.86 -4.57 23.02
N TYR A 339 -21.70 -4.38 22.37
CA TYR A 339 -20.91 -3.15 22.42
C TYR A 339 -21.34 -2.11 21.38
N PHE A 340 -22.15 -2.51 20.39
CA PHE A 340 -22.69 -1.61 19.38
C PHE A 340 -24.15 -1.23 19.68
N PRO A 341 -24.54 0.05 19.61
CA PRO A 341 -23.72 1.23 19.32
C PRO A 341 -22.83 1.65 20.50
N ILE A 342 -21.67 2.23 20.19
CA ILE A 342 -20.71 2.68 21.19
C ILE A 342 -21.16 4.03 21.78
N GLY A 343 -21.02 4.21 23.10
CA GLY A 343 -20.98 5.54 23.72
C GLY A 343 -22.29 6.07 24.30
N ASN A 344 -23.42 5.36 24.21
CA ASN A 344 -24.67 5.79 24.84
C ASN A 344 -25.25 4.71 25.76
N LYS A 345 -25.06 4.86 27.08
CA LYS A 345 -25.61 3.93 28.09
C LYS A 345 -27.14 3.85 28.10
N ASN A 346 -27.82 4.83 27.50
CA ASN A 346 -29.27 4.89 27.46
C ASN A 346 -29.86 4.29 26.18
N GLU A 347 -29.02 3.82 25.25
CA GLU A 347 -29.46 3.18 24.02
C GLU A 347 -29.35 1.65 24.13
N GLN A 348 -30.38 0.93 23.71
CA GLN A 348 -30.34 -0.53 23.67
C GLN A 348 -29.32 -1.02 22.63
N PRO A 349 -28.46 -1.99 22.96
CA PRO A 349 -27.54 -2.59 22.00
C PRO A 349 -28.24 -3.17 20.78
N ILE A 350 -27.64 -2.97 19.61
CA ILE A 350 -28.11 -3.54 18.35
C ILE A 350 -27.45 -4.90 18.16
N LYS A 351 -28.23 -5.94 18.41
CA LYS A 351 -27.90 -7.35 18.13
C LYS A 351 -28.24 -7.76 16.69
N ILE A 352 -27.68 -8.89 16.26
CA ILE A 352 -27.89 -9.48 14.93
C ILE A 352 -29.38 -9.75 14.64
N GLU A 353 -30.15 -10.16 15.64
CA GLU A 353 -31.59 -10.47 15.52
C GLU A 353 -32.47 -9.26 15.16
N HIS A 354 -31.96 -8.04 15.37
CA HIS A 354 -32.64 -6.82 14.96
C HIS A 354 -32.43 -6.52 13.47
N ILE A 355 -31.43 -7.13 12.80
CA ILE A 355 -31.13 -6.86 11.40
C ILE A 355 -32.20 -7.50 10.50
N HIS A 356 -32.86 -6.67 9.70
CA HIS A 356 -33.80 -7.07 8.65
C HIS A 356 -33.09 -7.32 7.32
N SER A 357 -32.23 -6.40 6.91
CA SER A 357 -31.54 -6.44 5.62
C SER A 357 -30.20 -5.73 5.70
N ILE A 358 -29.29 -6.17 4.83
CA ILE A 358 -27.97 -5.57 4.63
C ILE A 358 -27.88 -5.22 3.15
N ILE A 359 -27.52 -3.96 2.86
CA ILE A 359 -27.24 -3.47 1.52
C ILE A 359 -25.78 -3.03 1.54
N GLU A 360 -24.94 -3.69 0.77
CA GLU A 360 -23.52 -3.38 0.69
C GLU A 360 -23.18 -2.82 -0.70
N PHE A 361 -22.45 -1.70 -0.72
CA PHE A 361 -21.92 -1.13 -1.94
C PHE A 361 -20.44 -1.50 -2.09
N GLN A 362 -20.12 -2.20 -3.18
CA GLN A 362 -18.75 -2.51 -3.58
C GLN A 362 -18.55 -2.24 -5.07
N SER A 363 -17.33 -1.79 -5.42
CA SER A 363 -16.83 -1.73 -6.79
C SER A 363 -17.79 -1.11 -7.82
N LEU A 364 -18.46 -0.02 -7.43
CA LEU A 364 -19.38 0.69 -8.31
C LEU A 364 -18.58 1.44 -9.39
N SER A 365 -18.52 0.90 -10.60
CA SER A 365 -17.97 1.61 -11.75
C SER A 365 -19.05 2.50 -12.39
N MET A 366 -18.66 3.54 -13.14
CA MET A 366 -19.61 4.34 -13.92
C MET A 366 -20.02 3.59 -15.20
N THR A 367 -20.70 2.45 -15.02
CA THR A 367 -21.27 1.64 -16.10
C THR A 367 -22.78 1.82 -16.17
N ASN A 368 -23.36 1.53 -17.34
CA ASN A 368 -24.82 1.56 -17.52
C ASN A 368 -25.55 0.37 -16.88
N GLU A 369 -24.81 -0.61 -16.36
CA GLU A 369 -25.34 -1.82 -15.74
C GLU A 369 -25.00 -1.87 -14.26
N LEU A 370 -25.99 -2.28 -13.45
CA LEU A 370 -25.85 -2.53 -12.02
C LEU A 370 -26.16 -4.01 -11.76
N TRP A 371 -25.22 -4.70 -11.13
CA TRP A 371 -25.34 -6.11 -10.78
C TRP A 371 -25.75 -6.24 -9.32
N ILE A 372 -26.82 -7.00 -9.05
CA ILE A 372 -27.27 -7.30 -7.69
C ILE A 372 -26.89 -8.75 -7.38
N PHE A 373 -25.91 -8.91 -6.50
CA PHE A 373 -25.50 -10.21 -6.00
C PHE A 373 -26.33 -10.55 -4.76
N LYS A 374 -27.19 -11.56 -4.88
CA LYS A 374 -27.93 -12.11 -3.74
C LYS A 374 -27.46 -13.53 -3.48
N ARG A 375 -27.24 -13.86 -2.21
CA ARG A 375 -27.07 -15.26 -1.81
C ARG A 375 -28.41 -15.97 -1.97
N SER A 376 -28.45 -17.06 -2.72
CA SER A 376 -29.59 -17.97 -2.68
C SER A 376 -29.61 -18.65 -1.31
N SER A 377 -30.70 -18.49 -0.57
CA SER A 377 -30.98 -19.31 0.60
C SER A 377 -31.32 -20.72 0.13
N SER A 378 -30.31 -21.59 0.06
CA SER A 378 -30.51 -23.04 0.08
C SER A 378 -30.78 -23.50 1.49
#